data_AF-A0A920R1F8-F1
#
_entry.id   AF-A0A920R1F8-F1
#
_cell.length_a   1.000
_cell.length_b   1.000
_cell.length_c   1.000
_cell.angle_alpha   90.00
_cell.angle_beta   90.00
_cell.angle_gamma   90.00
#
_symmetry.space_group_name_H-M   'P 1'
#
loop_
_entity.id
_entity.type
_entity.pdbx_description
1 polymer ?
#
loop_
_entity_poly.entity_id
_entity_poly.type
_entity_poly.pdbx_seq_one_letter_code
_entity_poly.pdbx_strand_id
1 'polypeptide(L)'
;MPDPRKLGYNSEALIGVQVDPDKIDAVAAKMSNLEHTRWVTATTGTYDVFAWATLQDAESLGRFLRDEVGAIDGVRRTETFVALQVMKREFGIPV
;
A
#
# COMPACT_ATOMS: atom_id res chain seq x y z
N MET A 1 16.85 -4.18 6.40
CA MET A 1 16.09 -4.83 5.32
C MET A 1 16.68 -4.38 3.98
N PRO A 2 17.00 -5.29 3.04
CA PRO A 2 17.65 -4.94 1.76
C PRO A 2 16.80 -3.99 0.90
N ASP A 3 17.44 -3.21 0.03
CA ASP A 3 16.76 -2.34 -0.96
C ASP A 3 16.01 -3.24 -1.96
N PRO A 4 14.66 -3.17 -2.03
CA PRO A 4 13.89 -4.05 -2.92
C PRO A 4 14.30 -3.95 -4.39
N ARG A 5 14.78 -2.77 -4.84
CA ARG A 5 15.26 -2.58 -6.21
C ARG A 5 16.47 -3.46 -6.52
N LYS A 6 17.33 -3.71 -5.52
CA LYS A 6 18.48 -4.63 -5.67
C LYS A 6 18.05 -6.10 -5.75
N LEU A 7 16.80 -6.40 -5.42
CA LEU A 7 16.19 -7.73 -5.47
C LEU A 7 15.23 -7.88 -6.67
N GLY A 8 15.18 -6.90 -7.58
CA GLY A 8 14.31 -6.95 -8.77
C GLY A 8 12.90 -6.38 -8.56
N TYR A 9 12.60 -5.80 -7.39
CA TYR A 9 11.34 -5.09 -7.15
C TYR A 9 11.47 -3.64 -7.60
N ASN A 10 10.99 -3.37 -8.81
CA ASN A 10 11.15 -2.06 -9.45
C ASN A 10 9.90 -1.17 -9.32
N SER A 11 8.81 -1.69 -8.75
CA SER A 11 7.59 -0.92 -8.55
C SER A 11 7.28 -0.78 -7.06
N GLU A 12 7.52 0.41 -6.52
CA GLU A 12 7.19 0.75 -5.14
C GLU A 12 6.16 1.87 -5.17
N ALA A 13 5.07 1.74 -4.40
CA ALA A 13 3.98 2.69 -4.44
C ALA A 13 3.38 2.93 -3.06
N LEU A 14 3.01 4.19 -2.80
CA LEU A 14 2.09 4.55 -1.74
C LEU A 14 0.67 4.52 -2.32
N ILE A 15 -0.24 3.85 -1.64
CA ILE A 15 -1.63 3.69 -2.07
C ILE A 15 -2.52 4.33 -1.02
N GLY A 16 -3.25 5.38 -1.40
CA GLY A 16 -4.34 5.95 -0.60
C GLY A 16 -5.65 5.27 -0.95
N VAL A 17 -6.41 4.85 0.05
CA VAL A 17 -7.65 4.10 -0.11
C VAL A 17 -8.78 4.83 0.60
N GLN A 18 -9.88 5.07 -0.12
CA GLN A 18 -11.14 5.53 0.43
C GLN A 18 -12.03 4.31 0.70
N VAL A 19 -12.62 4.26 1.89
CA VAL A 19 -13.31 3.09 2.41
C VAL A 19 -14.72 3.46 2.87
N ASP A 20 -15.65 2.51 2.85
CA ASP A 20 -16.91 2.64 3.58
C ASP A 20 -16.64 2.96 5.06
N PRO A 21 -17.26 4.01 5.65
CA PRO A 21 -16.93 4.46 7.01
C PRO A 21 -17.04 3.39 8.10
N ASP A 22 -17.95 2.43 7.95
CA ASP A 22 -18.17 1.32 8.88
C ASP A 22 -17.19 0.14 8.67
N LYS A 23 -16.31 0.22 7.67
CA LYS A 23 -15.39 -0.87 7.28
C LYS A 23 -13.91 -0.52 7.34
N ILE A 24 -13.54 0.68 7.81
CA ILE A 24 -12.14 1.15 7.83
C ILE A 24 -11.21 0.11 8.49
N ASP A 25 -11.55 -0.36 9.69
CA ASP A 25 -10.74 -1.33 10.43
C ASP A 25 -10.62 -2.68 9.70
N ALA A 26 -11.72 -3.15 9.11
CA ALA A 26 -11.76 -4.41 8.38
C ALA A 26 -10.92 -4.36 7.10
N VAL A 27 -10.98 -3.24 6.37
CA VAL A 27 -10.16 -3.02 5.17
C VAL A 27 -8.69 -2.88 5.54
N ALA A 28 -8.36 -2.09 6.57
CA ALA A 28 -6.99 -1.94 7.03
C ALA A 28 -6.37 -3.29 7.45
N ALA A 29 -7.13 -4.12 8.17
CA ALA A 29 -6.69 -5.45 8.59
C ALA A 29 -6.50 -6.41 7.39
N LYS A 30 -7.39 -6.38 6.39
CA LYS A 30 -7.21 -7.17 5.17
C LYS A 30 -5.99 -6.72 4.38
N MET A 31 -5.85 -5.40 4.19
CA MET A 31 -4.70 -4.78 3.55
C MET A 31 -3.40 -5.21 4.23
N SER A 32 -3.33 -5.20 5.57
CA SER A 32 -2.11 -5.58 6.31
C SER A 32 -1.72 -7.05 6.20
N ASN A 33 -2.61 -7.91 5.71
CA ASN A 33 -2.34 -9.32 5.47
C ASN A 33 -1.93 -9.61 4.02
N LEU A 34 -1.97 -8.63 3.12
CA LEU A 34 -1.52 -8.79 1.74
C LEU A 34 0.01 -8.86 1.69
N GLU A 35 0.55 -9.91 1.06
CA GLU A 35 1.98 -10.21 0.98
C GLU A 35 2.82 -9.02 0.51
N HIS A 36 2.28 -8.23 -0.42
CA HIS A 36 2.99 -7.14 -1.07
C HIS A 36 2.88 -5.80 -0.32
N THR A 37 2.14 -5.74 0.78
CA THR A 37 2.06 -4.56 1.65
C THR A 37 3.11 -4.63 2.76
N ARG A 38 3.81 -3.53 3.00
CA ARG A 38 4.93 -3.46 3.95
C ARG A 38 4.67 -2.52 5.11
N TRP A 39 3.71 -1.63 4.93
CA TRP A 39 3.22 -0.72 5.94
C TRP A 39 1.77 -0.40 5.59
N VAL A 40 0.90 -0.43 6.60
CA VAL A 40 -0.50 -0.07 6.47
C VAL A 40 -0.87 0.77 7.69
N THR A 41 -1.62 1.84 7.47
CA THR A 41 -2.18 2.66 8.55
C THR A 41 -3.59 3.06 8.21
N ALA A 42 -4.47 3.09 9.21
CA ALA A 42 -5.65 3.93 9.15
C ALA A 42 -5.22 5.39 9.41
N THR A 43 -5.85 6.35 8.76
CA THR A 43 -5.54 7.77 8.90
C THR A 43 -6.81 8.61 8.80
N THR A 44 -6.72 9.85 9.27
CA THR A 44 -7.68 10.90 8.91
C THR A 44 -7.26 11.57 7.60
N GLY A 45 -8.21 12.10 6.85
CA GLY A 45 -7.96 12.92 5.66
C GLY A 45 -8.85 12.52 4.49
N THR A 46 -8.40 12.79 3.26
CA THR A 46 -9.12 12.37 2.04
C THR A 46 -9.17 10.86 1.87
N TYR A 47 -8.18 10.15 2.41
CA TYR A 47 -8.06 8.70 2.40
C TYR A 47 -8.19 8.19 3.84
N ASP A 48 -8.80 7.02 3.99
CA ASP A 48 -9.04 6.39 5.28
C ASP A 48 -7.93 5.40 5.63
N VAL A 49 -7.30 4.82 4.61
CA VAL A 49 -6.16 3.89 4.75
C VAL A 49 -5.04 4.28 3.79
N PHE A 50 -3.80 4.25 4.27
CA PHE A 50 -2.62 4.23 3.43
C PHE A 50 -1.91 2.90 3.52
N ALA A 51 -1.34 2.46 2.40
CA ALA A 51 -0.43 1.32 2.37
C ALA A 51 0.78 1.57 1.49
N TRP A 52 1.94 1.09 1.93
CA TRP A 52 3.15 1.04 1.13
C TRP A 52 3.29 -0.35 0.52
N ALA A 53 3.28 -0.43 -0.81
CA ALA A 53 3.38 -1.68 -1.55
C ALA A 53 4.69 -1.77 -2.35
N THR A 54 5.20 -2.99 -2.53
CA THR A 54 6.42 -3.23 -3.32
C THR A 54 6.25 -4.48 -4.18
N LEU A 55 6.28 -4.27 -5.49
CA LEU A 55 6.02 -5.25 -6.54
C LEU A 55 7.18 -5.30 -7.53
N GLN A 56 7.21 -6.36 -8.35
CA GLN A 56 8.27 -6.59 -9.33
C GLN A 56 8.29 -5.51 -10.42
N ASP A 57 7.11 -5.17 -10.96
CA ASP A 57 6.93 -4.24 -12.07
C ASP A 57 5.55 -3.57 -12.05
N ALA A 58 5.33 -2.63 -12.98
CA ALA A 58 4.08 -1.87 -13.08
C ALA A 58 2.86 -2.75 -13.45
N GLU A 59 3.08 -3.83 -14.19
CA GLU A 59 2.00 -4.75 -14.57
C GLU A 59 1.49 -5.51 -13.34
N SER A 60 2.42 -5.98 -12.51
CA SER A 60 2.14 -6.65 -11.24
C SER A 60 1.49 -5.71 -10.23
N LEU A 61 1.91 -4.44 -10.18
CA LEU A 61 1.21 -3.41 -9.40
C LEU A 61 -0.24 -3.22 -9.89
N GLY A 62 -0.45 -3.17 -11.21
CA GLY A 62 -1.79 -3.03 -11.79
C GLY A 62 -2.71 -4.21 -11.45
N ARG A 63 -2.20 -5.45 -11.45
CA ARG A 63 -2.92 -6.64 -10.99
C ARG A 63 -3.23 -6.56 -9.51
N PHE A 64 -2.23 -6.29 -8.68
CA PHE A 64 -2.38 -6.14 -7.22
C PHE A 64 -3.49 -5.14 -6.86
N LEU A 65 -3.51 -3.98 -7.51
CA LEU A 65 -4.53 -2.95 -7.27
C LEU A 65 -5.95 -3.39 -7.65
N ARG A 66 -6.12 -4.09 -8.77
CA ARG A 66 -7.45 -4.51 -9.24
C ARG A 66 -7.95 -5.77 -8.54
N ASP A 67 -7.10 -6.78 -8.46
CA ASP A 67 -7.50 -8.15 -8.16
C ASP A 67 -7.42 -8.44 -6.65
N GLU A 68 -6.58 -7.70 -5.92
CA GLU A 68 -6.42 -7.85 -4.46
C GLU A 68 -7.01 -6.65 -3.73
N VAL A 69 -6.46 -5.45 -3.92
CA VAL A 69 -6.90 -4.24 -3.17
C VAL A 69 -8.35 -3.87 -3.53
N GLY A 70 -8.66 -3.76 -4.81
CA GLY A 70 -9.99 -3.40 -5.30
C GLY A 70 -11.07 -4.46 -5.02
N ALA A 71 -10.67 -5.70 -4.76
CA ALA A 71 -11.59 -6.78 -4.41
C ALA A 71 -11.96 -6.80 -2.92
N ILE A 72 -11.29 -6.00 -2.08
CA ILE A 72 -11.63 -5.89 -0.66
C ILE A 72 -12.97 -5.19 -0.50
N ASP A 73 -13.96 -5.92 0.03
CA ASP A 73 -15.24 -5.35 0.44
C ASP A 73 -15.05 -4.13 1.37
N GLY A 74 -15.66 -3.01 0.98
CA GLY A 74 -15.50 -1.71 1.62
C GLY A 74 -14.60 -0.72 0.88
N VAL A 75 -13.73 -1.18 -0.03
CA VAL A 75 -12.90 -0.28 -0.83
C VAL A 75 -13.75 0.44 -1.87
N ARG A 76 -13.76 1.78 -1.82
CA ARG A 76 -14.51 2.65 -2.76
C ARG A 76 -13.64 3.17 -3.88
N ARG A 77 -12.44 3.62 -3.54
CA ARG A 77 -11.50 4.25 -4.48
C ARG A 77 -10.08 4.10 -4.00
N THR A 78 -9.16 3.97 -4.94
CA THR A 78 -7.72 4.02 -4.69
C THR A 78 -7.07 5.15 -5.46
N GLU A 79 -6.08 5.80 -4.88
CA GLU A 79 -5.11 6.64 -5.58
C GLU A 79 -3.70 6.10 -5.35
N THR A 80 -2.93 5.94 -6.42
CA THR A 80 -1.61 5.29 -6.38
C THR A 80 -0.52 6.27 -6.74
N PHE A 81 0.47 6.38 -5.86
CA PHE A 81 1.65 7.23 -6.01
C PHE A 81 2.88 6.33 -6.18
N VAL A 82 3.31 6.11 -7.42
CA VAL A 82 4.51 5.33 -7.71
C VAL A 82 5.74 6.13 -7.30
N ALA A 83 6.59 5.55 -6.45
CA ALA A 83 7.82 6.17 -5.99
C ALA A 83 8.89 6.11 -7.09
N LEU A 84 9.21 7.27 -7.66
CA LEU A 84 10.33 7.40 -8.60
C LEU A 84 11.69 7.22 -7.90
N GLN A 85 11.80 7.77 -6.69
CA GLN A 85 12.98 7.65 -5.85
C GLN A 85 12.59 7.77 -4.38
N VAL A 86 12.99 6.79 -3.57
CA VAL A 86 12.85 6.86 -2.11
C VAL A 86 14.10 7.50 -1.52
N MET A 87 13.93 8.68 -0.91
CA MET A 87 15.03 9.45 -0.33
C MET A 87 15.47 8.92 1.03
N LYS A 88 14.54 8.39 1.82
CA LYS A 88 14.78 7.90 3.19
C LYS A 88 13.84 6.74 3.51
N ARG A 89 14.37 5.69 4.16
CA ARG A 89 13.58 4.62 4.77
C ARG A 89 14.11 4.39 6.18
N GLU A 90 13.27 4.58 7.19
CA GLU A 90 13.59 4.26 8.58
C GLU A 90 12.56 3.31 9.13
N PHE A 91 13.02 2.39 9.98
CA PHE A 91 12.18 1.48 10.74
C PHE A 91 12.49 1.71 12.21
N GLY A 92 11.47 2.00 13.02
CA GLY A 92 11.59 2.28 14.45
C GLY A 92 11.47 3.76 14.81
N ILE A 93 11.53 4.02 16.11
CA ILE A 93 11.50 5.37 16.69
C ILE A 93 12.96 5.82 16.85
N PRO A 94 13.34 7.04 16.43
CA PRO A 94 14.66 7.58 16.76
C PRO A 94 14.79 7.69 18.29
N VAL A 95 15.80 7.03 18.84
CA VAL A 95 16.20 7.11 20.26
C VAL A 95 17.42 7.99 20.43
#